data_AF-A0A1V5L2V2-F1
#
_entry.id   AF-A0A1V5L2V2-F1
#
_cell.length_a   1.000
_cell.length_b   1.000
_cell.length_c   1.000
_cell.angle_alpha   90.00
_cell.angle_beta   90.00
_cell.angle_gamma   90.00
#
_symmetry.space_group_name_H-M   'P 1'
#
loop_
_entity.id
_entity.type
_entity.pdbx_description
1 polymer ?
#
loop_
_entity_poly.entity_id
_entity_poly.type
_entity_poly.pdbx_seq_one_letter_code
_entity_poly.pdbx_strand_id
1 'polypeptide(L)'
;MYYPGQEAQLRAAMAESEAFRQQIEANHARGPAEPSAAPAGSTADSSSGASGGVQTQECPRCHGSGQCNGCEGTGHKDVTDAVSGQMGEKKYSSEMCRTCGGSGKCQLCGGKGRTLPIW
;
A
#
# COMPACT_ATOMS: atom_id res chain seq x y z
N MET A 1 -42.10 47.24 -4.93
CA MET A 1 -40.69 47.58 -4.68
C MET A 1 -39.86 46.49 -5.35
N TYR A 2 -39.24 46.79 -6.49
CA TYR A 2 -38.39 45.86 -7.23
C TYR A 2 -36.96 46.03 -6.67
N TYR A 3 -36.35 44.96 -6.15
CA TYR A 3 -35.00 45.01 -5.56
C TYR A 3 -33.97 44.53 -6.60
N PRO A 4 -33.42 45.43 -7.45
CA PRO A 4 -32.52 45.05 -8.54
C PRO A 4 -31.19 44.41 -8.07
N GLY A 5 -30.85 44.54 -6.79
CA GLY A 5 -29.67 43.90 -6.20
C GLY A 5 -29.83 42.41 -5.91
N GLN A 6 -31.07 41.92 -5.79
CA GLN A 6 -31.32 40.54 -5.37
C GLN A 6 -31.15 39.55 -6.54
N GLU A 7 -31.50 39.94 -7.77
CA GLU A 7 -31.26 39.12 -8.97
C GLU A 7 -29.76 39.03 -9.30
N ALA A 8 -28.99 40.10 -9.07
CA ALA A 8 -27.54 40.11 -9.25
C ALA A 8 -26.85 39.20 -8.22
N GLN A 9 -27.29 39.23 -6.97
CA GLN A 9 -26.80 38.33 -5.93
C GLN A 9 -27.16 36.87 -6.22
N LEU A 10 -28.36 36.59 -6.72
CA LEU A 10 -28.77 35.24 -7.09
C LEU A 10 -27.98 34.70 -8.28
N ARG A 11 -27.70 35.53 -9.28
CA ARG A 11 -26.83 35.16 -10.42
C ARG A 11 -25.38 34.94 -10.00
N ALA A 12 -24.85 35.76 -9.09
CA ALA A 12 -23.52 35.57 -8.54
C ALA A 12 -23.43 34.25 -7.75
N ALA A 13 -24.42 33.98 -6.89
CA ALA A 13 -24.48 32.75 -6.11
C ALA A 13 -24.61 31.49 -7.00
N MET A 14 -25.36 31.57 -8.11
CA MET A 14 -25.45 30.47 -9.08
C MET A 14 -24.12 30.25 -9.81
N ALA A 15 -23.42 31.32 -10.23
CA ALA A 15 -22.11 31.21 -10.86
C ALA A 15 -21.04 30.62 -9.93
N GLU A 16 -21.06 30.97 -8.64
CA GLU A 16 -20.19 30.38 -7.62
C GLU A 16 -20.47 28.88 -7.43
N SER A 17 -21.74 28.48 -7.48
CA SER A 17 -22.14 27.06 -7.37
C SER A 17 -21.70 26.21 -8.57
N GLU A 18 -21.70 26.78 -9.78
CA GLU A 18 -21.24 26.10 -10.99
C GLU A 18 -19.71 25.94 -10.99
N ALA A 19 -18.97 26.97 -10.57
CA ALA A 19 -17.53 26.89 -10.42
C ALA A 19 -17.11 25.79 -9.43
N PHE A 20 -17.84 25.67 -8.32
CA PHE A 20 -17.59 24.61 -7.33
C PHE A 20 -17.88 23.22 -7.89
N ARG A 21 -18.97 23.04 -8.64
CA ARG A 21 -19.28 21.76 -9.31
C ARG A 21 -18.21 21.37 -10.34
N GLN A 22 -17.76 22.31 -11.16
CA GLN A 22 -16.67 22.08 -12.12
C GLN A 22 -15.36 21.70 -11.42
N GLN A 23 -15.07 22.30 -10.25
CA GLN A 23 -13.89 21.96 -9.46
C GLN A 23 -13.96 20.55 -8.87
N ILE A 24 -15.14 20.10 -8.43
CA ILE A 24 -15.33 18.71 -7.97
C ILE A 24 -15.17 17.73 -9.13
N GLU A 25 -15.78 17.99 -10.29
CA GLU A 25 -15.65 17.14 -11.48
C GLU A 25 -14.19 17.07 -11.98
N ALA A 26 -13.47 18.19 -11.97
CA ALA A 26 -12.05 18.22 -12.32
C ALA A 26 -11.18 17.40 -11.34
N ASN A 27 -11.50 17.43 -10.04
CA ASN A 27 -10.83 16.61 -9.04
C ASN A 27 -11.21 15.12 -9.13
N HIS A 28 -12.41 14.79 -9.59
CA HIS A 28 -12.82 13.40 -9.84
C HIS A 28 -12.20 12.82 -11.13
N ALA A 29 -12.01 13.64 -12.16
CA ALA A 29 -11.32 13.25 -13.40
C ALA A 29 -9.81 13.06 -13.19
N ARG A 30 -9.21 13.80 -12.25
CA ARG A 30 -7.94 13.42 -11.62
C ARG A 30 -8.21 12.27 -10.65
N GLY A 31 -8.46 11.10 -11.20
CA GLY A 31 -8.53 9.86 -10.43
C GLY A 31 -7.36 9.75 -9.45
N PRO A 32 -7.49 8.94 -8.37
CA PRO A 32 -6.41 8.76 -7.42
C PRO A 32 -5.15 8.48 -8.22
N ALA A 33 -4.10 9.28 -7.98
CA ALA A 33 -2.77 8.95 -8.46
C ALA A 33 -2.60 7.48 -8.12
N GLU A 34 -2.53 6.63 -9.16
CA GLU A 34 -2.28 5.22 -8.99
C GLU A 34 -1.13 5.16 -7.98
N PRO A 35 -1.28 4.47 -6.84
CA PRO A 35 -0.10 4.11 -6.09
C PRO A 35 0.76 3.43 -7.14
N SER A 36 1.89 4.06 -7.48
CA SER A 36 2.89 3.48 -8.36
C SER A 36 3.13 2.11 -7.78
N ALA A 37 2.48 1.12 -8.40
CA ALA A 37 2.82 -0.26 -8.24
C ALA A 37 4.23 -0.27 -8.79
N ALA A 38 5.20 -0.12 -7.89
CA ALA A 38 6.55 -0.58 -8.11
C ALA A 38 6.39 -1.89 -8.87
N PRO A 39 7.11 -2.09 -9.99
CA PRO A 39 7.01 -3.35 -10.70
C PRO A 39 7.30 -4.42 -9.65
N ALA A 40 6.28 -5.18 -9.28
CA ALA A 40 6.48 -6.48 -8.68
C ALA A 40 7.19 -7.23 -9.79
N GLY A 41 8.52 -7.15 -9.75
CA GLY A 41 9.44 -7.87 -10.59
C GLY A 41 9.26 -9.34 -10.27
N SER A 42 8.18 -9.91 -10.75
CA SER A 42 8.05 -11.33 -11.01
C SER A 42 8.78 -11.62 -12.31
N THR A 43 10.06 -11.25 -12.38
CA THR A 43 11.01 -12.07 -13.10
C THR A 43 11.20 -13.29 -12.22
N ALA A 44 10.28 -14.24 -12.33
CA ALA A 44 10.61 -15.64 -12.17
C ALA A 44 11.57 -15.97 -13.32
N ASP A 45 12.79 -15.44 -13.22
CA ASP A 45 13.89 -15.91 -14.02
C ASP A 45 14.22 -17.26 -13.39
N SER A 46 13.69 -18.31 -14.02
CA SER A 46 14.20 -19.66 -13.90
C SER A 46 15.61 -19.69 -14.47
N SER A 47 16.53 -18.94 -13.86
CA SER A 47 17.95 -19.08 -14.10
C SER A 47 18.33 -20.39 -13.45
N SER A 48 18.23 -21.43 -14.26
CA SER A 48 18.92 -22.70 -14.12
C SER A 48 20.43 -22.41 -14.12
N GLY A 49 20.91 -21.83 -13.04
CA GLY A 49 22.32 -21.65 -12.74
C GLY A 49 22.86 -22.97 -12.25
N ALA A 50 23.18 -23.86 -13.20
CA ALA A 50 24.06 -24.98 -12.97
C ALA A 50 25.42 -24.42 -12.54
N SER A 51 25.69 -24.44 -11.25
CA SER A 51 27.01 -24.21 -10.68
C SER A 51 27.08 -25.05 -9.41
N GLY A 52 27.96 -26.05 -9.39
CA GLY A 52 28.04 -27.10 -8.37
C GLY A 52 28.21 -26.58 -6.95
N GLY A 53 27.10 -26.25 -6.30
CA GLY A 53 26.99 -25.82 -4.91
C GLY A 53 25.91 -26.63 -4.21
N VAL A 54 26.13 -26.91 -2.93
CA VAL A 54 25.23 -27.61 -1.99
C VAL A 54 23.76 -27.47 -2.38
N GLN A 55 23.06 -28.59 -2.59
CA GLN A 55 21.63 -28.61 -2.96
C GLN A 55 20.79 -27.98 -1.85
N THR A 56 20.62 -26.66 -1.86
CA THR A 56 19.73 -25.97 -0.94
C THR A 56 18.29 -26.13 -1.41
N GLN A 57 17.40 -26.60 -0.54
CA GLN A 57 15.97 -26.68 -0.85
C GLN A 57 15.29 -25.32 -0.63
N GLU A 58 14.20 -25.07 -1.36
CA GLU A 58 13.38 -23.89 -1.13
C GLU A 58 12.82 -23.91 0.29
N CYS A 59 12.84 -22.75 0.94
CA CYS A 59 12.33 -22.64 2.30
C CYS A 59 10.82 -22.89 2.29
N PRO A 60 10.30 -23.91 3.00
CA PRO A 60 8.88 -24.25 2.95
C PRO A 60 8.00 -23.16 3.58
N ARG A 61 8.57 -22.29 4.41
CA ARG A 61 7.84 -21.22 5.09
C ARG A 61 7.62 -20.00 4.21
N CYS A 62 8.53 -19.70 3.29
CA CYS A 62 8.44 -18.51 2.44
C CYS A 62 8.45 -18.83 0.94
N HIS A 63 8.45 -20.12 0.57
CA HIS A 63 8.42 -20.62 -0.80
C HIS A 63 9.46 -19.94 -1.70
N GLY A 64 10.71 -19.87 -1.24
CA GLY A 64 11.78 -19.23 -2.02
C GLY A 64 11.90 -17.71 -1.87
N SER A 65 10.87 -17.00 -1.41
CA SER A 65 10.88 -15.52 -1.38
C SER A 65 11.85 -14.90 -0.37
N GLY A 66 12.17 -15.63 0.70
CA GLY A 66 12.97 -15.11 1.82
C GLY A 66 12.22 -14.11 2.71
N GLN A 67 11.02 -13.68 2.36
CA GLN A 67 10.29 -12.64 3.07
C GLN A 67 9.42 -13.22 4.18
N CYS A 68 9.13 -12.41 5.21
CA CYS A 68 8.17 -12.80 6.22
C CYS A 68 6.75 -12.71 5.64
N ASN A 69 6.08 -13.85 5.47
CA ASN A 69 4.68 -13.87 5.00
C ASN A 69 3.71 -13.11 5.92
N GLY A 70 4.08 -12.93 7.19
CA GLY A 70 3.23 -12.23 8.15
C GLY A 70 3.07 -10.74 7.86
N CYS A 71 4.08 -10.12 7.24
CA CYS A 71 4.09 -8.70 6.90
C CYS A 71 4.59 -8.45 5.48
N GLU A 72 4.59 -9.48 4.63
CA GLU A 72 5.01 -9.40 3.23
C GLU A 72 6.38 -8.69 3.04
N GLY A 73 7.33 -8.98 3.93
CA GLY A 73 8.66 -8.38 3.84
C GLY A 73 8.84 -7.02 4.53
N THR A 74 7.78 -6.31 4.91
CA THR A 74 7.89 -4.91 5.39
C THR A 74 8.40 -4.77 6.83
N GLY A 75 8.25 -5.82 7.66
CA GLY A 75 8.55 -5.78 9.09
C GLY A 75 7.44 -5.16 9.94
N HIS A 76 6.41 -4.56 9.33
CA HIS A 76 5.35 -3.85 10.04
C HIS A 76 3.97 -4.21 9.48
N LYS A 77 2.93 -4.05 10.30
CA LYS A 77 1.53 -4.17 9.87
C LYS A 77 0.88 -2.82 10.06
N ASP A 78 0.24 -2.32 9.00
CA ASP A 78 -0.55 -1.11 9.10
C ASP A 78 -1.82 -1.41 9.90
N VAL A 79 -1.98 -0.73 11.03
CA VAL A 79 -3.17 -0.77 11.85
C VAL A 79 -3.90 0.55 11.63
N THR A 80 -4.99 0.47 10.88
CA THR A 80 -6.00 1.53 10.85
C THR A 80 -6.84 1.41 12.10
N ASP A 81 -6.47 2.13 13.15
CA ASP A 81 -7.35 2.36 14.28
C ASP A 81 -8.51 3.25 13.80
N ALA A 82 -9.65 2.62 13.56
CA ALA A 82 -10.91 3.34 13.42
C ALA A 82 -11.30 3.90 14.79
N VAL A 83 -10.65 5.00 15.20
CA VAL A 83 -11.11 5.78 16.36
C VAL A 83 -12.49 6.33 16.00
N SER A 84 -13.50 5.56 16.41
CA SER A 84 -14.91 5.92 16.37
C SER A 84 -15.12 6.98 17.44
N GLY A 85 -14.85 8.24 17.11
CA GLY A 85 -15.04 9.33 18.08
C GLY A 85 -14.97 10.72 17.50
N GLN A 86 -14.03 11.00 16.59
CA GLN A 86 -13.87 12.35 16.05
C GLN A 86 -13.55 12.31 14.56
N MET A 87 -14.40 12.99 13.82
CA MET A 87 -14.34 13.18 12.38
C MET A 87 -12.98 13.79 11.98
N GLY A 88 -12.10 13.02 11.35
CA GLY A 88 -11.11 13.61 10.43
C GLY A 88 -9.68 13.08 10.40
N GLU A 89 -9.18 12.37 11.42
CA GLU A 89 -7.75 12.00 11.45
C GLU A 89 -7.57 10.49 11.45
N LYS A 90 -7.40 9.89 10.26
CA LYS A 90 -6.89 8.51 10.15
C LYS A 90 -5.45 8.50 10.66
N LYS A 91 -5.24 8.23 11.95
CA LYS A 91 -3.91 7.89 12.46
C LYS A 91 -3.54 6.51 11.92
N TYR A 92 -2.65 6.50 10.93
CA TYR A 92 -1.97 5.28 10.51
C TYR A 92 -0.94 4.95 11.59
N SER A 93 -1.20 3.93 12.38
CA SER A 93 -0.23 3.38 13.33
C SER A 93 0.34 2.11 12.72
N SER A 94 1.67 2.03 12.56
CA SER A 94 2.33 0.80 12.10
C SER A 94 2.78 0.00 13.31
N GLU A 95 2.22 -1.19 13.48
CA GLU A 95 2.67 -2.11 14.52
C GLU A 95 3.81 -2.99 14.01
N MET A 96 4.80 -3.25 14.87
CA MET A 96 5.88 -4.19 14.55
C MET A 96 5.32 -5.60 14.32
N CYS A 97 5.71 -6.24 13.22
CA CYS A 97 5.27 -7.58 12.89
C CYS A 97 5.81 -8.58 13.92
N ARG A 98 4.90 -9.17 14.70
CA ARG A 98 5.23 -10.17 15.74
C ARG A 98 5.85 -11.45 15.17
N THR A 99 5.55 -11.79 13.91
CA THR A 99 6.05 -13.01 13.26
C THR A 99 7.55 -12.94 12.97
N CYS A 100 8.07 -11.75 12.66
CA CYS A 100 9.49 -11.56 12.32
C CYS A 100 10.25 -10.63 13.28
N GLY A 101 9.56 -10.08 14.29
CA GLY A 101 10.13 -9.11 15.22
C GLY A 101 10.59 -7.82 14.53
N GLY A 102 9.90 -7.40 13.47
CA GLY A 102 10.27 -6.20 12.70
C GLY A 102 11.31 -6.40 11.61
N SER A 103 11.93 -7.59 11.50
CA SER A 103 13.01 -7.80 10.53
C SER A 103 12.56 -7.86 9.07
N GLY A 104 11.28 -8.10 8.81
CA GLY A 104 10.74 -8.34 7.46
C GLY A 104 11.18 -9.68 6.84
N LYS A 105 12.10 -10.41 7.46
CA LYS A 105 12.68 -11.63 6.89
C LYS A 105 11.98 -12.88 7.38
N CYS A 106 11.97 -13.92 6.54
CA CYS A 106 11.58 -15.25 6.98
C CYS A 106 12.58 -15.76 8.01
N GLN A 107 12.13 -15.97 9.25
CA GLN A 107 13.01 -16.42 10.33
C GLN A 107 13.54 -17.85 10.13
N LEU A 108 12.86 -18.67 9.33
CA LEU A 108 13.28 -20.06 9.10
C LEU A 108 14.53 -20.15 8.20
N CYS A 109 14.60 -19.34 7.15
CA CYS A 109 15.77 -19.27 6.26
C CYS A 109 16.64 -18.02 6.49
N GLY A 110 16.30 -17.18 7.48
CA GLY A 110 16.98 -15.92 7.76
C GLY A 110 16.96 -14.92 6.60
N GLY A 111 15.95 -14.97 5.73
CA GLY A 111 15.87 -14.11 4.55
C GLY A 111 16.42 -14.69 3.25
N LYS A 112 17.02 -15.90 3.29
CA LYS A 112 17.74 -16.47 2.13
C LYS A 112 16.84 -17.13 1.08
N GLY A 113 15.57 -17.38 1.42
CA GLY A 113 14.64 -18.12 0.56
C GLY A 113 14.93 -19.62 0.46
N ARG A 114 16.07 -20.09 0.96
CA ARG A 114 16.51 -21.49 0.87
C ARG A 114 17.03 -21.99 2.21
N THR A 115 16.87 -23.28 2.47
CA THR A 115 17.36 -23.97 3.66
C THR A 115 18.32 -25.08 3.26
N LEU A 116 19.32 -25.34 4.11
CA LEU A 116 20.17 -26.52 3.94
C LEU A 116 19.30 -27.77 4.16
N PRO A 117 19.50 -28.83 3.37
CA PRO A 117 18.85 -30.10 3.63
C PRO A 117 19.35 -30.61 4.98
N ILE A 118 18.42 -30.99 5.85
CA ILE A 118 18.74 -31.63 7.13
C ILE A 118 18.98 -33.10 6.78
N TRP A 119 20.21 -33.57 6.97
CA TRP A 119 20.61 -34.97 6.82
C TRP A 119 20.80 -35.60 8.21
#